data_AF-V6K445-F1
#
_entry.id   AF-V6K445-F1
#
_cell.length_a   1.000
_cell.length_b   1.000
_cell.length_c   1.000
_cell.angle_alpha   90.00
_cell.angle_beta   90.00
_cell.angle_gamma   90.00
#
_symmetry.space_group_name_H-M   'P 1'
#
loop_
_entity.id
_entity.type
_entity.pdbx_description
1 polymer ?
#
loop_
_entity_poly.entity_id
_entity_poly.type
_entity_poly.pdbx_seq_one_letter_code
_entity_poly.pdbx_strand_id
1 'polypeptide(L)'
;MQPFRLRKDARNWFKDLREDDSFKIDFDIFYFCFIAGISKSRKLHITNEHAPELVASFPGRYTDRGKLLVALFLAKELEILGVTMNEKKVVHSSIAKLVDPTAPHNLSDEGVKHFNQYAHGGYDVLLEWFSGDRPRSLETFLRIFKQNLDTTLVPTV
;
A
#
# COMPACT_ATOMS: atom_id res chain seq x y z
N MET A 1 -17.72 -6.10 -4.90
CA MET A 1 -16.66 -5.80 -3.92
C MET A 1 -15.33 -6.04 -4.60
N GLN A 2 -14.57 -4.97 -4.81
CA GLN A 2 -13.20 -5.05 -5.30
C GLN A 2 -12.31 -5.71 -4.23
N PRO A 3 -11.47 -6.70 -4.59
CA PRO A 3 -10.53 -7.30 -3.65
C PRO A 3 -9.20 -6.52 -3.61
N PHE A 4 -8.41 -6.76 -2.57
CA PHE A 4 -7.00 -6.42 -2.59
C PHE A 4 -6.28 -7.27 -3.65
N ARG A 5 -5.33 -6.66 -4.37
CA ARG A 5 -4.63 -7.28 -5.49
C ARG A 5 -3.12 -7.10 -5.35
N LEU A 6 -2.37 -8.15 -5.65
CA LEU A 6 -0.91 -8.14 -5.58
C LEU A 6 -0.32 -8.44 -6.95
N ARG A 7 0.66 -7.63 -7.37
CA ARG A 7 1.37 -7.88 -8.63
C ARG A 7 2.14 -9.20 -8.58
N LYS A 8 2.12 -9.95 -9.69
CA LYS A 8 2.86 -11.23 -9.81
C LYS A 8 4.37 -11.04 -9.64
N ASP A 9 4.92 -9.96 -10.20
CA ASP A 9 6.35 -9.62 -10.08
C ASP A 9 6.73 -9.24 -8.65
N ALA A 10 5.91 -8.47 -7.95
CA ALA A 10 6.11 -8.20 -6.52
C ALA A 10 6.14 -9.49 -5.71
N ARG A 11 5.17 -10.39 -5.91
CA ARG A 11 5.17 -11.71 -5.25
C ARG A 11 6.46 -12.50 -5.53
N ASN A 12 6.97 -12.45 -6.75
CA ASN A 12 8.21 -13.13 -7.13
C ASN A 12 9.47 -12.46 -6.56
N TRP A 13 9.50 -11.14 -6.45
CA TRP A 13 10.64 -10.38 -5.90
C TRP A 13 10.84 -10.70 -4.40
N PHE A 14 9.74 -10.84 -3.66
CA PHE A 14 9.73 -11.20 -2.23
C PHE A 14 9.94 -12.70 -1.94
N LYS A 15 10.19 -13.55 -2.95
CA LYS A 15 10.09 -15.02 -2.78
C LYS A 15 10.99 -15.61 -1.69
N ASP A 16 12.22 -15.09 -1.50
CA ASP A 16 13.17 -15.60 -0.50
C ASP A 16 12.74 -15.21 0.93
N LEU A 17 11.95 -14.16 1.09
CA LEU A 17 11.51 -13.70 2.41
C LEU A 17 10.43 -14.58 3.02
N ARG A 18 9.76 -15.40 2.22
CA ARG A 18 8.70 -16.31 2.66
C ARG A 18 9.21 -17.54 3.40
N GLU A 19 10.52 -17.77 3.40
CA GLU A 19 11.14 -18.81 4.23
C GLU A 19 11.18 -18.40 5.71
N ASP A 20 10.99 -17.10 6.02
CA ASP A 20 10.95 -16.59 7.39
C ASP A 20 9.56 -16.74 8.02
N ASP A 21 9.53 -17.29 9.23
CA ASP A 21 8.30 -17.57 9.97
C ASP A 21 7.46 -16.33 10.32
N SER A 22 8.05 -15.14 10.27
CA SER A 22 7.39 -13.87 10.57
C SER A 22 6.79 -13.16 9.34
N PHE A 23 7.09 -13.66 8.13
CA PHE A 23 6.65 -13.16 6.83
C PHE A 23 5.82 -14.23 6.08
N LYS A 24 4.68 -14.58 6.66
CA LYS A 24 3.93 -15.79 6.30
C LYS A 24 2.80 -15.61 5.30
N ILE A 25 2.23 -14.41 5.23
CA ILE A 25 1.07 -14.17 4.37
C ILE A 25 1.43 -13.19 3.27
N ASP A 26 0.96 -13.43 2.05
CA ASP A 26 1.22 -12.53 0.92
C ASP A 26 0.69 -11.10 1.16
N PHE A 27 -0.19 -10.89 2.15
CA PHE A 27 -0.58 -9.55 2.59
C PHE A 27 0.55 -8.77 3.25
N ASP A 28 1.60 -9.43 3.75
CA ASP A 28 2.82 -8.78 4.23
C ASP A 28 3.54 -8.07 3.08
N ILE A 29 3.64 -8.74 1.93
CA ILE A 29 4.15 -8.15 0.69
C ILE A 29 3.31 -6.93 0.32
N PHE A 30 1.98 -7.11 0.29
CA PHE A 30 1.05 -6.03 -0.02
C PHE A 30 1.24 -4.83 0.93
N TYR A 31 1.37 -5.08 2.23
CA TYR A 31 1.58 -4.06 3.25
C TYR A 31 2.86 -3.25 3.00
N PHE A 32 4.01 -3.90 2.79
CA PHE A 32 5.26 -3.18 2.56
C PHE A 32 5.23 -2.36 1.28
N CYS A 33 4.68 -2.93 0.20
CA CYS A 33 4.46 -2.20 -1.03
C CYS A 33 3.52 -1.00 -0.79
N PHE A 34 2.40 -1.18 -0.09
CA PHE A 34 1.48 -0.09 0.22
C PHE A 34 2.15 1.04 1.02
N ILE A 35 2.93 0.73 2.06
CA ILE A 35 3.63 1.74 2.86
C ILE A 35 4.65 2.51 2.01
N ALA A 36 5.44 1.81 1.18
CA ALA A 36 6.38 2.47 0.27
C ALA A 36 5.65 3.41 -0.70
N GLY A 37 4.53 2.96 -1.28
CA GLY A 37 3.70 3.75 -2.19
C GLY A 37 3.11 4.99 -1.52
N ILE A 38 2.53 4.84 -0.33
CA ILE A 38 2.01 5.96 0.47
C ILE A 38 3.13 6.96 0.78
N SER A 39 4.29 6.49 1.22
CA SER A 39 5.41 7.37 1.62
C SER A 39 5.89 8.27 0.47
N LYS A 40 5.84 7.78 -0.77
CA LYS A 40 6.23 8.53 -1.98
C LYS A 40 5.06 9.07 -2.79
N SER A 41 3.83 9.01 -2.26
CA SER A 41 2.61 9.38 -3.00
C SER A 41 2.46 8.67 -4.35
N ARG A 42 3.02 7.47 -4.52
CA ARG A 42 3.11 6.80 -5.82
C ARG A 42 1.96 5.82 -6.03
N LYS A 43 1.12 6.15 -7.00
CA LYS A 43 0.06 5.28 -7.52
C LYS A 43 0.46 4.71 -8.88
N LEU A 44 0.13 3.46 -9.13
CA LEU A 44 0.25 2.86 -10.45
C LEU A 44 -0.96 1.97 -10.74
N HIS A 45 -1.57 2.15 -11.91
CA HIS A 45 -2.59 1.24 -12.38
C HIS A 45 -1.94 0.02 -13.04
N ILE A 46 -2.33 -1.18 -12.58
CA ILE A 46 -1.92 -2.46 -13.15
C ILE A 46 -3.18 -3.24 -13.52
N THR A 47 -3.15 -3.93 -14.66
CA THR A 47 -4.26 -4.77 -15.11
C THR A 47 -4.42 -6.00 -14.22
N ASN A 48 -5.64 -6.53 -14.12
CA ASN A 48 -5.93 -7.72 -13.31
C ASN A 48 -5.14 -8.97 -13.74
N GLU A 49 -4.69 -9.03 -14.99
CA GLU A 49 -3.82 -10.10 -15.50
C GLU A 49 -2.46 -10.13 -14.77
N HIS A 50 -1.90 -8.96 -14.49
CA HIS A 50 -0.61 -8.80 -13.81
C HIS A 50 -0.76 -8.64 -12.29
N ALA A 51 -1.95 -8.24 -11.82
CA ALA A 51 -2.30 -8.13 -10.40
C ALA A 51 -3.54 -8.99 -10.08
N PRO A 52 -3.36 -10.32 -9.95
CA PRO A 52 -4.45 -11.21 -9.55
C PRO A 52 -5.00 -10.85 -8.16
N GLU A 53 -6.20 -11.36 -7.89
CA GLU A 53 -6.82 -11.25 -6.58
C GLU A 53 -5.92 -11.87 -5.50
N LEU A 54 -5.75 -11.13 -4.41
CA LEU A 54 -5.03 -11.57 -3.23
C LEU A 54 -6.00 -12.02 -2.13
N VAL A 55 -6.86 -11.11 -1.68
CA VAL A 55 -7.82 -11.35 -0.60
C VAL A 55 -8.92 -10.29 -0.61
N ALA A 56 -10.13 -10.67 -0.19
CA ALA A 56 -11.30 -9.82 -0.19
C ALA A 56 -11.35 -8.80 0.98
N SER A 57 -10.66 -9.07 2.09
CA SER A 57 -10.63 -8.21 3.29
C SER A 57 -9.29 -8.33 4.01
N PHE A 58 -9.06 -7.50 5.05
CA PHE A 58 -7.80 -7.54 5.80
C PHE A 58 -7.61 -8.89 6.53
N PRO A 59 -6.57 -9.68 6.20
CA PRO A 59 -6.39 -11.03 6.75
C PRO A 59 -5.54 -11.04 8.03
N GLY A 60 -5.74 -12.08 8.86
CA GLY A 60 -4.86 -12.40 9.99
C GLY A 60 -4.61 -11.20 10.92
N ARG A 61 -3.32 -10.87 11.15
CA ARG A 61 -2.92 -9.74 12.02
C ARG A 61 -3.38 -8.37 11.54
N TYR A 62 -3.86 -8.25 10.30
CA TYR A 62 -4.36 -7.01 9.74
C TYR A 62 -5.85 -6.79 10.00
N THR A 63 -6.61 -7.80 10.43
CA THR A 63 -8.05 -7.67 10.69
C THR A 63 -8.33 -6.57 11.72
N ASP A 64 -7.60 -6.57 12.84
CA ASP A 64 -7.78 -5.57 13.91
C ASP A 64 -7.10 -4.22 13.62
N ARG A 65 -6.16 -4.20 12.66
CA ARG A 65 -5.34 -3.03 12.34
C ARG A 65 -5.72 -2.36 11.02
N GLY A 66 -6.65 -2.94 10.25
CA GLY A 66 -7.04 -2.47 8.93
C GLY A 66 -7.52 -1.02 8.95
N LYS A 67 -8.24 -0.61 10.00
CA LYS A 67 -8.68 0.78 10.20
C LYS A 67 -7.52 1.78 10.25
N LEU A 68 -6.36 1.40 10.78
CA LEU A 68 -5.17 2.25 10.79
C LEU A 68 -4.60 2.43 9.38
N LEU A 69 -4.58 1.36 8.57
CA LEU A 69 -4.14 1.44 7.18
C LEU A 69 -5.10 2.29 6.34
N VAL A 70 -6.41 2.15 6.57
CA VAL A 70 -7.44 3.00 5.95
C VAL A 70 -7.25 4.46 6.38
N ALA A 71 -7.06 4.74 7.68
CA ALA A 71 -6.84 6.10 8.14
C ALA A 71 -5.59 6.74 7.51
N LEU A 72 -4.48 5.99 7.41
CA LEU A 72 -3.26 6.43 6.74
C LEU A 72 -3.50 6.72 5.25
N PHE A 73 -4.22 5.83 4.56
CA PHE A 73 -4.61 6.03 3.17
C PHE A 73 -5.44 7.32 2.99
N LEU A 74 -6.47 7.52 3.79
CA LEU A 74 -7.34 8.69 3.70
C LEU A 74 -6.59 9.98 4.04
N ALA A 75 -5.69 9.95 5.02
CA ALA A 75 -4.81 11.08 5.33
C ALA A 75 -3.96 11.46 4.11
N LYS A 76 -3.43 10.46 3.39
CA LYS A 76 -2.64 10.72 2.19
C LYS A 76 -3.46 11.26 1.02
N GLU A 77 -4.65 10.71 0.80
CA GLU A 77 -5.57 11.24 -0.23
C GLU A 77 -5.99 12.68 0.10
N LEU A 78 -6.26 12.98 1.38
CA LEU A 78 -6.55 14.33 1.86
C LEU A 78 -5.39 15.29 1.63
N GLU A 79 -4.16 14.87 1.92
CA GLU A 79 -2.96 15.67 1.68
C GLU A 79 -2.83 16.03 0.20
N ILE A 80 -2.96 15.05 -0.70
CA ILE A 80 -2.88 15.25 -2.16
C ILE A 80 -3.99 16.18 -2.66
N LEU A 81 -5.23 15.99 -2.17
CA LEU A 81 -6.38 16.85 -2.51
C LEU A 81 -6.26 18.26 -1.91
N GLY A 82 -5.69 18.39 -0.72
CA GLY A 82 -5.50 19.65 0.00
C GLY A 82 -4.36 20.50 -0.56
N VAL A 83 -3.36 19.89 -1.18
CA VAL A 83 -2.35 20.60 -1.99
C VAL A 83 -2.95 21.06 -3.34
N THR A 84 -4.06 20.47 -3.80
CA THR A 84 -4.63 20.76 -5.12
C THR A 84 -5.92 21.60 -5.15
N MET A 85 -6.66 21.79 -4.04
CA MET A 85 -7.97 22.49 -4.06
C MET A 85 -8.23 23.40 -2.85
N ASN A 86 -8.68 24.63 -3.10
CA ASN A 86 -9.06 25.66 -2.09
C ASN A 86 -10.49 25.48 -1.50
N GLU A 87 -11.26 24.45 -1.90
CA GLU A 87 -12.67 24.29 -1.52
C GLU A 87 -12.92 23.06 -0.63
N LYS A 88 -13.02 23.31 0.69
CA LYS A 88 -13.22 22.29 1.74
C LYS A 88 -14.37 21.29 1.46
N LYS A 89 -15.46 21.73 0.82
CA LYS A 89 -16.62 20.87 0.51
C LYS A 89 -16.30 19.79 -0.54
N VAL A 90 -15.50 20.11 -1.56
CA VAL A 90 -15.12 19.18 -2.63
C VAL A 90 -14.17 18.10 -2.10
N VAL A 91 -13.30 18.48 -1.16
CA VAL A 91 -12.39 17.55 -0.47
C VAL A 91 -13.19 16.51 0.33
N HIS A 92 -14.15 16.95 1.15
CA HIS A 92 -14.99 16.04 1.94
C HIS A 92 -15.80 15.07 1.06
N SER A 93 -16.38 15.54 -0.04
CA SER A 93 -17.17 14.68 -0.93
C SER A 93 -16.30 13.66 -1.69
N SER A 94 -15.07 14.02 -2.04
CA SER A 94 -14.13 13.12 -2.71
C SER A 94 -13.66 12.00 -1.78
N ILE A 95 -13.39 12.32 -0.51
CA ILE A 95 -13.00 11.33 0.50
C ILE A 95 -14.17 10.40 0.86
N ALA A 96 -15.39 10.93 0.96
CA ALA A 96 -16.56 10.12 1.25
C ALA A 96 -16.80 9.00 0.20
N LYS A 97 -16.37 9.21 -1.05
CA LYS A 97 -16.44 8.19 -2.11
C LYS A 97 -15.49 7.02 -1.90
N LEU A 98 -14.42 7.19 -1.12
CA LEU A 98 -13.38 6.17 -0.92
C LEU A 98 -13.69 5.20 0.22
N VAL A 99 -14.69 5.51 1.04
CA VAL A 99 -15.04 4.72 2.22
C VAL A 99 -16.43 4.10 2.07
N ASP A 100 -16.57 2.90 2.62
CA ASP A 100 -17.85 2.23 2.79
C ASP A 100 -17.86 1.55 4.17
N PRO A 101 -18.54 2.13 5.18
CA PRO A 101 -18.59 1.57 6.53
C PRO A 101 -19.26 0.19 6.63
N THR A 102 -19.98 -0.22 5.59
CA THR A 102 -20.66 -1.53 5.54
C THR A 102 -19.75 -2.63 4.99
N ALA A 103 -18.70 -2.26 4.27
CA ALA A 103 -17.72 -3.20 3.74
C ALA A 103 -16.79 -3.72 4.85
N PRO A 104 -16.41 -5.02 4.87
CA PRO A 104 -15.51 -5.59 5.89
C PRO A 104 -14.16 -4.88 6.04
N HIS A 105 -13.69 -4.25 4.96
CA HIS A 105 -12.43 -3.48 4.93
C HIS A 105 -12.63 -1.96 5.03
N ASN A 106 -13.86 -1.47 5.25
CA ASN A 106 -14.20 -0.04 5.39
C ASN A 106 -13.90 0.85 4.15
N LEU A 107 -13.69 0.25 2.98
CA LEU A 107 -13.40 0.98 1.73
C LEU A 107 -14.52 0.71 0.72
N SER A 108 -14.81 1.69 -0.13
CA SER A 108 -15.63 1.46 -1.31
C SER A 108 -14.82 0.73 -2.40
N ASP A 109 -15.47 0.33 -3.49
CA ASP A 109 -14.77 -0.23 -4.65
C ASP A 109 -13.73 0.75 -5.24
N GLU A 110 -14.00 2.05 -5.23
CA GLU A 110 -13.06 3.10 -5.63
C GLU A 110 -11.91 3.24 -4.63
N GLY A 111 -12.21 3.18 -3.33
CA GLY A 111 -11.22 3.16 -2.26
C GLY A 111 -10.23 2.00 -2.40
N VAL A 112 -10.73 0.78 -2.60
CA VAL A 112 -9.88 -0.41 -2.82
C VAL A 112 -9.04 -0.26 -4.09
N LYS A 113 -9.60 0.32 -5.17
CA LYS A 113 -8.82 0.59 -6.39
C LYS A 113 -7.63 1.51 -6.10
N HIS A 114 -7.83 2.61 -5.38
CA HIS A 114 -6.73 3.51 -5.01
C HIS A 114 -5.74 2.85 -4.04
N PHE A 115 -6.23 2.04 -3.11
CA PHE A 115 -5.41 1.27 -2.17
C PHE A 115 -4.47 0.31 -2.91
N ASN A 116 -5.00 -0.43 -3.89
CA ASN A 116 -4.23 -1.31 -4.77
C ASN A 116 -3.22 -0.51 -5.60
N GLN A 117 -3.60 0.64 -6.14
CA GLN A 117 -2.69 1.49 -6.91
C GLN A 117 -1.47 1.96 -6.10
N TYR A 118 -1.65 2.30 -4.81
CA TYR A 118 -0.53 2.59 -3.93
C TYR A 118 0.36 1.37 -3.70
N ALA A 119 -0.20 0.19 -3.48
CA ALA A 119 0.60 -1.02 -3.37
C ALA A 119 1.36 -1.33 -4.68
N HIS A 120 0.75 -1.11 -5.85
CA HIS A 120 1.43 -1.32 -7.13
C HIS A 120 2.55 -0.32 -7.35
N GLY A 121 2.28 0.97 -7.16
CA GLY A 121 3.30 2.01 -7.30
C GLY A 121 4.41 1.89 -6.26
N GLY A 122 4.07 1.43 -5.06
CA GLY A 122 5.03 1.20 -4.00
C GLY A 122 5.95 0.00 -4.22
N TYR A 123 5.56 -1.00 -5.01
CA TYR A 123 6.51 -2.01 -5.46
C TYR A 123 7.61 -1.38 -6.33
N ASP A 124 7.27 -0.44 -7.22
CA ASP A 124 8.29 0.27 -8.02
C ASP A 124 9.20 1.13 -7.13
N VAL A 125 8.64 1.76 -6.09
CA VAL A 125 9.44 2.46 -5.06
C VAL A 125 10.40 1.50 -4.34
N LEU A 126 9.95 0.28 -4.01
CA LEU A 126 10.83 -0.72 -3.41
C LEU A 126 11.95 -1.14 -4.36
N LEU A 127 11.67 -1.29 -5.66
CA LEU A 127 12.72 -1.54 -6.65
C LEU A 127 13.76 -0.42 -6.66
N GLU A 128 13.34 0.84 -6.57
CA GLU A 128 14.26 1.99 -6.46
C GLU A 128 15.10 1.93 -5.17
N TRP A 129 14.47 1.70 -4.01
CA TRP A 129 15.14 1.65 -2.70
C TRP A 129 16.18 0.55 -2.60
N PHE A 130 16.00 -0.54 -3.34
CA PHE A 130 16.88 -1.69 -3.37
C PHE A 130 17.73 -1.74 -4.66
N SER A 131 17.74 -0.68 -5.48
CA SER A 131 18.48 -0.62 -6.75
C SER A 131 18.20 -1.81 -7.70
N GLY A 132 16.97 -2.33 -7.66
CA GLY A 132 16.53 -3.50 -8.43
C GLY A 132 16.89 -4.85 -7.80
N ASP A 133 17.76 -4.89 -6.78
CA ASP A 133 18.17 -6.14 -6.15
C ASP A 133 17.08 -6.68 -5.22
N ARG A 134 16.79 -7.97 -5.37
CA ARG A 134 15.80 -8.65 -4.53
C ARG A 134 16.38 -8.97 -3.15
N PRO A 135 15.62 -8.77 -2.07
CA PRO A 135 16.07 -9.09 -0.72
C PRO A 135 16.21 -10.60 -0.54
N ARG A 136 17.28 -11.01 0.15
CA ARG A 136 17.61 -12.42 0.42
C ARG A 136 17.30 -12.88 1.83
N SER A 137 17.08 -11.94 2.74
CA SER A 137 16.69 -12.20 4.12
C SER A 137 15.79 -11.08 4.63
N LEU A 138 14.89 -11.42 5.55
CA LEU A 138 13.93 -10.47 6.09
C LEU A 138 14.65 -9.36 6.87
N GLU A 139 15.73 -9.69 7.58
CA GLU A 139 16.54 -8.71 8.30
C GLU A 139 17.10 -7.62 7.36
N THR A 140 17.71 -8.03 6.25
CA THR A 140 18.27 -7.09 5.26
C THR A 140 17.17 -6.22 4.68
N PHE A 141 16.02 -6.83 4.35
CA PHE A 141 14.86 -6.12 3.84
C PHE A 141 14.37 -5.05 4.82
N LEU A 142 14.12 -5.43 6.08
CA LEU A 142 13.59 -4.52 7.10
C LEU A 142 14.55 -3.35 7.38
N ARG A 143 15.87 -3.60 7.37
CA ARG A 143 16.89 -2.57 7.58
C ARG A 143 16.86 -1.52 6.46
N ILE A 144 16.92 -1.94 5.20
CA ILE A 144 16.91 -1.05 4.03
C ILE A 144 15.56 -0.33 3.93
N PHE A 145 14.46 -1.07 4.14
CA PHE A 145 13.11 -0.51 4.14
C PHE A 145 12.96 0.60 5.17
N LYS A 146 13.36 0.36 6.43
CA LYS A 146 13.27 1.33 7.52
C LYS A 146 14.10 2.58 7.22
N GLN A 147 15.35 2.42 6.78
CA GLN A 147 16.24 3.52 6.46
C GLN A 147 15.65 4.45 5.36
N ASN A 148 15.13 3.86 4.28
CA ASN A 148 14.54 4.63 3.18
C ASN A 148 13.20 5.27 3.56
N LEU A 149 12.38 4.55 4.36
CA LEU A 149 11.13 5.09 4.88
C LEU A 149 11.40 6.31 5.77
N ASP A 150 12.34 6.21 6.71
CA ASP A 150 12.69 7.33 7.59
C ASP A 150 13.15 8.54 6.79
N THR A 151 14.05 8.33 5.83
CA THR A 151 14.56 9.39 4.94
C THR A 151 13.42 10.08 4.17
N THR A 152 12.37 9.34 3.82
CA THR A 152 11.20 9.87 3.10
C THR A 152 10.27 10.67 4.00
N LEU A 153 10.24 10.37 5.30
CA LEU A 153 9.36 11.03 6.27
C LEU A 153 9.99 12.29 6.89
N VAL A 154 11.31 12.50 6.73
CA VAL A 154 11.95 13.75 7.16
C VAL A 154 11.45 14.90 6.25
N PRO A 155 10.86 15.97 6.82
CA PRO A 155 10.49 17.15 6.05
C PRO A 155 11.72 17.70 5.33
N THR A 156 11.62 17.93 4.03
CA THR A 156 12.63 18.69 3.30
C THR A 156 12.57 20.11 3.84
N VAL A 157 13.59 20.50 4.61
CA VAL A 157 13.76 21.84 5.18
C VAL A 157 14.02 22.85 4.06
#